data_AF-A0A971NPX4-F1
#
_entry.id   AF-A0A971NPX4-F1
#
_cell.length_a   1.000
_cell.length_b   1.000
_cell.length_c   1.000
_cell.angle_alpha   90.00
_cell.angle_beta   90.00
_cell.angle_gamma   90.00
#
_symmetry.space_group_name_H-M   'P 1'
#
loop_
_entity.id
_entity.type
_entity.pdbx_description
1 polymer ?
#
loop_
_entity_poly.entity_id
_entity_poly.type
_entity_poly.pdbx_seq_one_letter_code
_entity_poly.pdbx_strand_id
1 'polypeptide(L)'
;MKQARYWISLEGGTIQCVLCPHRCTIRDGTTGVCGVRKNEGGALVSSVWGLSVAASVDPIEKKPLYHLMPGSLSFSIATVGCNMRCAFCQNSDISQYPAHAGCVAGETLPPEQVVEAAL
;
A
#
# COMPACT_ATOMS: atom_id res chain seq x y z
N MET A 1 9.82 7.17 4.30
CA MET A 1 8.83 6.64 5.25
C MET A 1 8.05 7.80 5.85
N LYS A 2 6.76 7.61 6.19
CA LYS A 2 5.92 8.64 6.83
C LYS A 2 5.11 8.03 7.96
N GLN A 3 4.93 8.75 9.06
CA GLN A 3 4.07 8.31 10.14
C GLN A 3 2.64 8.04 9.61
N ALA A 4 2.15 6.86 9.94
CA ALA A 4 0.83 6.38 9.55
C ALA A 4 -0.22 6.81 10.58
N ARG A 5 -1.47 6.81 10.13
CA ARG A 5 -2.65 7.06 10.98
C ARG A 5 -3.28 5.72 11.39
N TYR A 6 -4.25 5.78 12.31
CA TYR A 6 -5.10 4.65 12.72
C TYR A 6 -4.34 3.54 13.44
N TRP A 7 -3.76 3.87 14.59
CA TRP A 7 -3.16 2.91 15.50
C TRP A 7 -3.32 3.37 16.96
N ILE A 8 -3.15 2.42 17.88
CA ILE A 8 -3.25 2.62 19.32
C ILE A 8 -1.92 2.14 19.93
N SER A 9 -1.31 2.96 20.80
CA SER A 9 -0.14 2.55 21.58
C SER A 9 -0.54 1.49 22.60
N LEU A 10 0.27 0.44 22.71
CA LEU A 10 0.17 -0.58 23.76
C LEU A 10 1.43 -0.54 24.64
N GLU A 11 1.47 -1.39 25.66
CA GLU A 11 2.62 -1.51 26.55
C GLU A 11 3.87 -2.03 25.83
N GLY A 12 5.05 -1.67 26.36
CA GLY A 12 6.33 -2.18 25.86
C GLY A 12 6.68 -1.74 24.44
N GLY A 13 6.21 -0.58 23.99
CA GLY A 13 6.49 -0.05 22.64
C GLY A 13 5.77 -0.79 21.51
N THR A 14 4.85 -1.69 21.84
CA THR A 14 4.00 -2.38 20.86
C THR A 14 2.84 -1.48 20.43
N ILE A 15 2.34 -1.65 19.22
CA ILE A 15 1.19 -0.90 18.71
C ILE A 15 0.12 -1.83 18.15
N GLN A 16 -1.14 -1.40 18.17
CA GLN A 16 -2.22 -2.04 17.43
C GLN A 16 -2.61 -1.18 16.23
N CYS A 17 -2.37 -1.67 15.02
CA CYS A 17 -2.82 -1.02 13.78
C CYS A 17 -4.31 -1.31 13.58
N VAL A 18 -5.14 -0.27 13.48
CA VAL A 18 -6.61 -0.39 13.31
C VAL A 18 -7.09 0.10 11.95
N LEU A 19 -6.19 0.25 10.98
CA LEU A 19 -6.51 0.70 9.61
C LEU A 19 -7.41 -0.28 8.84
N CYS A 20 -7.29 -1.58 9.08
CA CYS A 20 -8.07 -2.61 8.41
C CYS A 20 -8.57 -3.68 9.40
N PRO A 21 -9.52 -4.55 9.00
CA PRO A 21 -10.14 -5.52 9.90
C PRO A 21 -9.19 -6.50 10.61
N HIS A 22 -7.97 -6.70 10.10
CA HIS A 22 -6.98 -7.59 10.74
C HIS A 22 -6.49 -7.11 12.10
N ARG A 23 -6.60 -5.79 12.40
CA ARG A 23 -6.23 -5.20 13.69
C ARG A 23 -4.86 -5.67 14.24
N CYS A 24 -3.84 -5.70 13.38
CA CYS A 24 -2.54 -6.30 13.70
C CYS A 24 -1.92 -5.68 14.95
N THR A 25 -1.48 -6.51 15.89
CA THR A 25 -0.58 -6.13 16.99
C THR A 25 0.86 -6.26 16.49
N ILE A 26 1.59 -5.14 16.45
CA ILE A 26 2.89 -5.03 15.80
C ILE A 26 3.93 -4.62 16.86
N ARG A 27 4.87 -5.51 17.14
CA ARG A 27 6.00 -5.24 18.04
C ARG A 27 6.96 -4.25 17.38
N ASP A 28 7.73 -3.52 18.18
CA ASP A 28 8.73 -2.59 17.66
C ASP A 28 9.69 -3.29 16.66
N GLY A 29 10.02 -2.59 15.58
CA GLY A 29 10.84 -3.10 14.49
C GLY A 29 10.14 -4.06 13.51
N THR A 30 8.92 -4.52 13.79
CA THR A 30 8.20 -5.50 12.95
C THR A 30 7.10 -4.87 12.09
N THR A 31 6.55 -5.64 11.15
CA THR A 31 5.48 -5.21 10.24
C THR A 31 4.18 -5.97 10.48
N GLY A 32 3.06 -5.36 10.11
CA GLY A 32 1.77 -6.04 10.03
C GLY A 32 1.69 -6.97 8.82
N VAL A 33 0.59 -7.73 8.70
CA VAL A 33 0.42 -8.76 7.65
C VAL A 33 0.53 -8.24 6.21
N CYS A 34 0.28 -6.93 6.00
CA CYS A 34 0.42 -6.27 4.69
C CYS A 34 1.88 -6.01 4.28
N GLY A 35 2.85 -6.19 5.19
CA GLY A 35 4.27 -6.00 4.94
C GLY A 35 4.74 -4.54 4.84
N VAL A 36 3.83 -3.55 4.83
CA VAL A 36 4.16 -2.14 4.56
C VAL A 36 3.79 -1.16 5.68
N ARG A 37 3.13 -1.68 6.72
CA ARG A 37 2.87 -0.96 7.96
C ARG A 37 3.81 -1.49 9.02
N LYS A 38 4.76 -0.68 9.44
CA LYS A 38 5.83 -1.03 10.39
C LYS A 38 5.62 -0.28 11.70
N ASN A 39 5.92 -0.92 12.82
CA ASN A 39 6.12 -0.22 14.08
C ASN A 39 7.59 0.20 14.18
N GLU A 40 7.83 1.49 14.32
CA GLU A 40 9.18 2.05 14.45
C GLU A 40 9.21 3.02 15.64
N GLY A 41 9.88 2.62 16.71
CA GLY A 41 9.99 3.40 17.94
C GLY A 41 8.65 3.57 18.66
N GLY A 42 7.76 2.57 18.57
CA GLY A 42 6.42 2.67 19.14
C GLY A 42 5.46 3.54 18.33
N ALA A 43 5.80 3.93 17.09
CA ALA A 43 4.93 4.64 16.18
C ALA A 43 4.67 3.84 14.90
N LEU A 44 3.41 3.79 14.45
CA LEU A 44 3.11 3.17 13.17
C LEU A 44 3.61 4.06 12.02
N VAL A 45 4.37 3.49 11.10
CA VAL A 45 4.88 4.14 9.88
C VAL A 45 4.44 3.39 8.62
N SER A 46 4.30 4.14 7.53
CA SER A 46 4.12 3.63 6.17
C SER A 46 5.45 3.54 5.46
N SER A 47 5.87 2.33 5.10
CA SER A 47 7.11 2.09 4.38
C SER A 47 7.01 2.42 2.88
N VAL A 48 5.78 2.51 2.35
CA VAL A 48 5.49 2.79 0.92
C VAL A 48 5.04 4.23 0.64
N TRP A 49 5.11 5.14 1.62
CA TRP A 49 4.70 6.53 1.37
C TRP A 49 5.62 7.20 0.35
N GLY A 50 5.03 7.73 -0.74
CA GLY A 50 5.75 8.42 -1.81
C GLY A 50 6.53 7.49 -2.75
N LEU A 51 6.21 6.19 -2.73
CA LEU A 51 6.78 5.20 -3.64
C LEU A 51 5.69 4.64 -4.54
N SER A 52 6.05 4.25 -5.77
CA SER A 52 5.17 3.56 -6.71
C SER A 52 5.92 2.41 -7.40
N VAL A 53 5.22 1.30 -7.65
CA VAL A 53 5.72 0.20 -8.51
C VAL A 53 4.99 0.11 -9.84
N ALA A 54 3.91 0.86 -10.01
CA ALA A 54 3.21 0.98 -11.27
C ALA A 54 2.53 2.35 -11.35
N ALA A 55 2.70 3.02 -12.47
CA ALA A 55 1.94 4.21 -12.85
C ALA A 55 1.64 4.10 -14.35
N SER A 56 0.36 4.07 -14.73
CA SER A 56 -0.03 3.90 -16.14
C SER A 56 -1.32 4.65 -16.48
N VAL A 57 -1.36 5.17 -17.71
CA VAL A 57 -2.59 5.66 -18.35
C VAL A 57 -3.14 4.54 -19.22
N ASP A 58 -4.38 4.13 -18.96
CA ASP A 58 -5.07 3.07 -19.69
C ASP A 58 -6.49 3.52 -20.05
N PRO A 59 -7.10 3.03 -21.14
CA PRO A 59 -8.53 3.18 -21.39
C PRO A 59 -9.37 2.67 -20.21
N ILE A 60 -10.49 3.35 -19.92
CA ILE A 60 -11.36 2.98 -18.80
C ILE A 60 -11.93 1.56 -18.93
N GLU A 61 -12.04 1.04 -20.16
CA GLU A 61 -12.54 -0.30 -20.48
C GLU A 61 -11.64 -1.42 -19.93
N LYS A 62 -10.37 -1.12 -19.60
CA LYS A 62 -9.49 -2.08 -18.91
C LYS A 62 -9.91 -2.31 -17.45
N LYS A 63 -10.64 -1.37 -16.84
CA LYS A 63 -11.04 -1.45 -15.43
C LYS A 63 -12.30 -2.32 -15.29
N PRO A 64 -12.46 -3.05 -14.17
CA PRO A 64 -13.60 -3.95 -13.95
C PRO A 64 -14.88 -3.15 -13.59
N LEU A 65 -15.26 -2.19 -14.43
CA LEU A 65 -16.37 -1.27 -14.24
C LEU A 65 -17.25 -1.31 -15.50
N TYR A 66 -18.55 -1.58 -15.33
CA TYR A 66 -19.48 -1.65 -16.45
C TYR A 66 -19.98 -0.26 -16.85
N HIS A 67 -19.75 0.11 -18.11
CA HIS A 67 -20.28 1.33 -18.73
C HIS A 67 -19.97 2.62 -17.95
N LEU A 68 -18.76 2.73 -17.42
CA LEU A 68 -18.25 3.94 -16.79
C LEU A 68 -17.44 4.77 -17.80
N MET A 69 -17.94 5.95 -18.14
CA MET A 69 -17.26 6.95 -19.00
C MET A 69 -16.62 6.38 -20.30
N PRO A 70 -17.36 5.69 -21.18
CA PRO A 70 -16.78 5.03 -22.36
C PRO A 70 -15.86 5.93 -23.21
N GLY A 71 -14.72 5.39 -23.64
CA GLY A 71 -13.71 6.09 -24.42
C GLY A 71 -12.81 7.03 -23.61
N SER A 72 -13.03 7.17 -22.30
CA SER A 72 -12.15 7.98 -21.45
C SER A 72 -10.87 7.24 -21.07
N LEU A 73 -9.88 8.02 -20.61
CA LEU A 73 -8.66 7.50 -20.02
C LEU A 73 -8.80 7.38 -18.50
N SER A 74 -7.97 6.51 -17.92
CA SER A 74 -7.82 6.32 -16.49
C SER A 74 -6.33 6.31 -16.13
N PHE A 75 -5.96 7.04 -15.08
CA PHE A 75 -4.62 6.98 -14.51
C PHE A 75 -4.64 6.05 -13.30
N SER A 76 -3.78 5.04 -13.30
CA SER A 76 -3.66 4.04 -12.23
C SER A 76 -2.29 4.08 -11.60
N ILE A 77 -2.26 4.02 -10.27
CA ILE A 77 -1.03 3.94 -9.48
C ILE A 77 -1.13 2.78 -8.49
N ALA A 78 0.00 2.16 -8.17
CA ALA A 78 0.05 1.11 -7.15
C ALA A 78 1.37 1.13 -6.36
N THR A 79 1.28 0.72 -5.11
CA THR A 79 2.44 0.40 -4.26
C THR A 79 2.50 -1.09 -3.99
N VAL A 80 3.60 -1.58 -3.41
CA VAL A 80 3.68 -2.98 -2.95
C VAL A 80 2.86 -3.22 -1.68
N GLY A 81 2.55 -4.48 -1.42
CA GLY A 81 1.94 -4.92 -0.16
C GLY A 81 0.41 -4.95 -0.20
N CYS A 82 -0.18 -5.98 0.42
CA CYS A 82 -1.62 -6.15 0.52
C CYS A 82 -1.96 -6.90 1.81
N ASN A 83 -3.05 -6.50 2.46
CA ASN A 83 -3.56 -7.21 3.63
C ASN A 83 -4.32 -8.49 3.27
N MET A 84 -4.53 -8.78 1.98
CA MET A 84 -5.17 -9.99 1.48
C MET A 84 -4.16 -10.94 0.83
N ARG A 85 -4.55 -12.21 0.72
CA ARG A 85 -3.78 -13.28 0.05
C ARG A 85 -4.66 -14.05 -0.93
N CYS A 86 -5.22 -13.33 -1.90
CA CYS A 86 -6.15 -13.93 -2.86
C CYS A 86 -5.44 -15.00 -3.71
N ALA A 87 -6.04 -16.18 -3.82
CA ALA A 87 -5.46 -17.31 -4.56
C ALA A 87 -5.31 -17.05 -6.08
N PHE A 88 -6.05 -16.08 -6.61
CA PHE A 88 -6.11 -15.71 -8.03
C PHE A 88 -5.75 -14.23 -8.25
N CYS A 89 -4.87 -13.67 -7.41
CA CYS A 89 -4.45 -12.28 -7.57
C CYS A 89 -3.64 -12.11 -8.86
N GLN A 90 -4.15 -11.31 -9.81
CA GLN A 90 -3.43 -10.97 -11.04
C GLN A 90 -2.19 -10.09 -10.79
N ASN A 91 -2.13 -9.44 -9.62
CA ASN A 91 -1.06 -8.54 -9.18
C ASN A 91 -0.31 -9.15 -7.99
N SER A 92 -0.20 -10.49 -7.92
CA SER A 92 0.45 -11.18 -6.79
C SER A 92 1.92 -10.78 -6.63
N ASP A 93 2.59 -10.56 -7.75
CA ASP A 93 3.97 -10.12 -7.87
C ASP A 93 4.26 -8.82 -7.10
N ILE A 94 3.36 -7.83 -7.16
CA ILE A 94 3.48 -6.56 -6.42
C ILE A 94 2.80 -6.60 -5.05
N SER A 95 1.63 -7.24 -4.95
CA SER A 95 0.83 -7.24 -3.71
C SER A 95 1.47 -8.09 -2.61
N GLN A 96 2.12 -9.19 -2.98
CA GLN A 96 2.81 -10.08 -2.05
C GLN A 96 4.32 -9.85 -2.01
N TYR A 97 4.85 -8.90 -2.80
CA TYR A 97 6.29 -8.60 -2.88
C TYR A 97 6.97 -8.51 -1.51
N PRO A 98 6.46 -7.74 -0.52
CA PRO A 98 7.18 -7.59 0.74
C PRO A 98 7.24 -8.88 1.55
N ALA A 99 6.23 -9.75 1.42
CA ALA A 99 6.21 -11.04 2.08
C ALA A 99 7.20 -12.04 1.45
N HIS A 100 7.46 -11.94 0.14
CA HIS A 100 8.39 -12.81 -0.57
C HIS A 100 9.84 -12.31 -0.55
N ALA A 101 10.06 -11.01 -0.72
CA ALA A 101 11.38 -10.41 -0.83
C ALA A 101 11.94 -9.90 0.51
N GLY A 102 11.09 -9.71 1.53
CA GLY A 102 11.51 -9.17 2.83
C GLY A 102 11.86 -7.67 2.80
N CYS A 103 11.57 -6.97 1.69
CA CYS A 103 11.84 -5.54 1.52
C CYS A 103 10.70 -4.85 0.77
N VAL A 104 10.73 -3.51 0.74
CA VAL A 104 9.80 -2.68 -0.02
C VAL A 104 10.49 -2.22 -1.29
N ALA A 105 9.81 -2.34 -2.43
CA ALA A 105 10.23 -1.82 -3.73
C ALA A 105 9.39 -0.63 -4.14
N GLY A 106 9.93 0.16 -5.09
CA GLY A 106 9.23 1.26 -5.74
C GLY A 106 10.17 2.41 -6.09
N GLU A 107 9.78 3.17 -7.11
CA GLU A 107 10.40 4.42 -7.49
C GLU A 107 9.73 5.57 -6.74
N THR A 108 10.48 6.64 -6.50
CA THR A 108 9.94 7.84 -5.83
C THR A 108 8.88 8.49 -6.72
N LEU A 109 7.65 8.52 -6.23
CA LEU A 109 6.52 9.19 -6.85
C LEU A 109 5.69 9.85 -5.73
N PRO A 110 6.07 11.07 -5.30
CA PRO A 110 5.39 11.77 -4.23
C PRO A 110 3.97 12.19 -4.65
N PRO A 111 3.05 12.43 -3.70
CA PRO A 111 1.65 12.74 -3.99
C PRO A 111 1.46 13.90 -4.97
N GLU A 112 2.31 14.93 -4.90
CA GLU A 112 2.23 16.11 -5.76
C GLU A 112 2.50 15.73 -7.23
N GLN A 113 3.49 14.87 -7.47
CA GLN A 113 3.79 14.34 -8.81
C GLN A 113 2.73 13.37 -9.31
N VAL A 114 2.11 12.59 -8.42
CA VAL A 114 0.95 11.76 -8.78
C VAL A 114 -0.19 12.61 -9.31
N VAL A 115 -0.48 13.74 -8.65
CA VAL A 115 -1.54 14.67 -9.08
C VAL A 115 -1.17 15.31 -10.41
N GLU A 116 0.05 15.80 -10.56
CA GLU A 116 0.53 16.41 -11.80
C GLU A 116 0.44 15.43 -12.99
N ALA A 117 0.81 14.16 -12.79
CA ALA A 117 0.72 13.14 -13.82
C ALA A 117 -0.73 12.73 -14.19
N ALA A 118 -1.73 13.15 -13.41
CA ALA A 118 -3.13 12.82 -13.62
C ALA A 118 -3.95 13.95 -14.27
N LEU A 119 -3.35 15.11 -14.53
CA LEU A 119 -3.95 16.28 -15.18
C LEU A 119 -3.78 16.25 -16.69
#